data_AF-A0A9P1EN91-F1
#
_entry.id   AF-A0A9P1EN91-F1
#
_cell.length_a   1.000
_cell.length_b   1.000
_cell.length_c   1.000
_cell.angle_alpha   90.00
_cell.angle_beta   90.00
_cell.angle_gamma   90.00
#
_symmetry.space_group_name_H-M   'P 1'
#
loop_
_entity.id
_entity.type
_entity.pdbx_description
1 polymer ?
#
loop_
_entity_poly.entity_id
_entity_poly.type
_entity_poly.pdbx_seq_one_letter_code
_entity_poly.pdbx_strand_id
1 'polypeptide(L)'
;MAGVVQPANVSDMKCDIPELRGDNYKVWKERVLLHLGWMDIDYAIRKDEPPAITATSTPDAVHLYEKWERSNRLSVMFIKTKITAGIRGSVDQHTKVKDLLKAIDEQFATSDKALASTLIIQFASMKLTGIRGVREHIMRMRDITVQLKALEEEERLIMEEGERVNLTVHEKKKKDHAKAKGSIPPKAVIKKESKCFFCKKKGHMKKECSKFKSWLEKKGYGKPKETSGK
;
A
#
# COMPACT_ATOMS: atom_id res chain seq x y z
N MET A 1 44.02 -8.63 -35.36
CA MET A 1 42.96 -7.61 -35.26
C MET A 1 41.90 -8.14 -34.30
N ALA A 2 41.96 -7.73 -33.03
CA ALA A 2 40.98 -8.16 -32.02
C ALA A 2 39.66 -7.43 -32.27
N GLY A 3 38.58 -8.19 -32.45
CA GLY A 3 37.24 -7.64 -32.63
C GLY A 3 36.74 -7.03 -31.32
N VAL A 4 36.57 -5.72 -31.31
CA VAL A 4 35.85 -5.02 -30.25
C VAL A 4 34.39 -5.39 -30.38
N VAL A 5 33.93 -6.33 -29.55
CA VAL A 5 32.50 -6.55 -29.33
C VAL A 5 32.00 -5.31 -28.58
N GLN A 6 31.22 -4.48 -29.26
CA GLN A 6 30.56 -3.36 -28.62
C GLN A 6 29.65 -3.88 -27.51
N PRO A 7 29.68 -3.29 -26.30
CA PRO A 7 28.72 -3.64 -25.26
C PRO A 7 27.33 -3.24 -25.77
N ALA A 8 26.38 -4.18 -25.71
CA ALA A 8 25.00 -3.90 -26.04
C ALA A 8 24.52 -2.72 -25.19
N ASN A 9 24.09 -1.64 -25.84
CA ASN A 9 23.53 -0.46 -25.20
C ASN A 9 22.26 -0.87 -24.42
N VAL A 10 22.38 -0.97 -23.10
CA VAL A 10 21.28 -1.28 -22.17
C VAL A 10 20.19 -0.19 -22.21
N SER A 11 20.46 0.96 -22.83
CA SER A 11 19.55 2.10 -22.97
C SER A 11 18.35 1.86 -23.90
N ASP A 12 18.34 0.79 -24.70
CA ASP A 12 17.26 0.52 -25.67
C ASP A 12 16.21 -0.49 -25.18
N MET A 13 16.29 -0.95 -23.93
CA MET A 13 15.22 -1.74 -23.30
C MET A 13 14.05 -0.83 -22.90
N LYS A 14 13.34 -0.31 -23.91
CA LYS A 14 12.06 0.36 -23.72
C LYS A 14 11.08 -0.69 -23.17
N CYS A 15 10.94 -0.75 -21.86
CA CYS A 15 9.94 -1.61 -21.24
C CYS A 15 8.56 -1.04 -21.58
N ASP A 16 7.95 -1.56 -22.63
CA ASP A 16 6.57 -1.24 -22.97
C ASP A 16 5.68 -1.76 -21.84
N ILE A 17 5.30 -0.85 -20.96
CA ILE A 17 4.39 -1.13 -19.87
C ILE A 17 2.98 -0.95 -20.42
N PRO A 18 2.21 -2.05 -20.54
CA PRO A 18 0.86 -1.98 -21.04
C PRO A 18 0.01 -1.12 -20.10
N GLU A 19 -1.11 -0.61 -20.60
CA GLU A 19 -2.11 -0.02 -19.73
C GLU A 19 -2.83 -1.12 -18.96
N LEU A 20 -3.21 -0.85 -17.71
CA LEU A 20 -3.96 -1.78 -16.88
C LEU A 20 -5.36 -2.00 -17.47
N ARG A 21 -5.61 -3.26 -17.84
CA ARG A 21 -6.88 -3.82 -18.27
C ARG A 21 -7.26 -4.94 -17.30
N GLY A 22 -8.56 -5.19 -17.16
CA GLY A 22 -9.13 -6.19 -16.24
C GLY A 22 -8.33 -7.50 -16.17
N ASP A 23 -7.99 -8.03 -17.34
CA ASP A 23 -7.38 -9.34 -17.57
C ASP A 23 -5.85 -9.37 -17.53
N ASN A 24 -5.17 -8.22 -17.56
CA ASN A 24 -3.71 -8.15 -17.69
C ASN A 24 -2.98 -7.74 -16.39
N TYR A 25 -3.71 -7.64 -15.28
CA TYR A 25 -3.22 -7.06 -14.03
C TYR A 25 -1.89 -7.66 -13.53
N LYS A 26 -1.70 -8.98 -13.65
CA LYS A 26 -0.47 -9.66 -13.19
C LYS A 26 0.76 -9.19 -13.97
N VAL A 27 0.69 -9.32 -15.29
CA VAL A 27 1.74 -8.86 -16.21
C VAL A 27 1.97 -7.36 -16.06
N TRP A 28 0.88 -6.60 -15.90
CA TRP A 28 0.96 -5.16 -15.66
C TRP A 28 1.73 -4.83 -14.37
N LYS A 29 1.39 -5.48 -13.25
CA LYS A 29 2.02 -5.24 -11.94
C LYS A 29 3.51 -5.56 -11.98
N GLU A 30 3.89 -6.69 -12.55
CA GLU A 30 5.30 -7.06 -12.74
C GLU A 30 6.06 -6.02 -13.58
N ARG A 31 5.50 -5.59 -14.71
CA ARG A 31 6.12 -4.61 -15.61
C ARG A 31 6.26 -3.25 -14.95
N VAL A 32 5.26 -2.82 -14.18
CA VAL A 32 5.30 -1.57 -13.40
C VAL A 32 6.37 -1.64 -12.33
N LEU A 33 6.40 -2.68 -11.50
CA LEU A 33 7.38 -2.82 -10.43
C LEU A 33 8.82 -2.90 -10.97
N LEU A 34 9.02 -3.64 -12.06
CA LEU A 34 10.31 -3.71 -12.75
C LEU A 34 10.78 -2.34 -13.21
N HIS A 35 9.89 -1.55 -13.81
CA HIS A 35 10.23 -0.21 -14.29
C HIS A 35 10.52 0.77 -13.16
N LEU A 36 9.74 0.73 -12.08
CA LEU A 36 10.01 1.55 -10.89
C LEU A 36 11.39 1.21 -10.29
N GLY A 37 11.77 -0.07 -10.28
CA GLY A 37 13.09 -0.52 -9.85
C GLY A 37 14.21 -0.06 -10.78
N TRP A 38 14.04 -0.20 -12.10
CA TRP A 38 15.02 0.28 -13.09
C TRP A 38 15.22 1.80 -13.05
N MET A 39 14.18 2.55 -12.71
CA MET A 39 14.26 4.01 -12.55
C MET A 39 14.74 4.45 -11.15
N ASP A 40 15.04 3.53 -10.23
CA ASP A 40 15.40 3.78 -8.82
C ASP A 40 14.40 4.69 -8.08
N ILE A 41 13.10 4.50 -8.36
CA ILE A 41 12.00 5.23 -7.70
C ILE A 41 11.15 4.34 -6.81
N ASP A 42 11.55 3.08 -6.60
CA ASP A 42 10.84 2.06 -5.83
C ASP A 42 11.14 2.08 -4.31
N TYR A 43 11.97 3.02 -3.84
CA TYR A 43 12.42 3.08 -2.45
C TYR A 43 11.26 3.10 -1.43
N ALA A 44 10.19 3.84 -1.69
CA ALA A 44 8.99 3.91 -0.84
C ALA A 44 8.14 2.63 -0.86
N ILE A 45 8.35 1.75 -1.85
CA ILE A 45 7.74 0.41 -1.91
C ILE A 45 8.54 -0.54 -1.01
N ARG A 46 9.88 -0.47 -1.06
CA ARG A 46 10.78 -1.35 -0.29
C ARG A 46 10.92 -1.00 1.18
N LYS A 47 10.73 0.27 1.57
CA LYS A 47 10.94 0.76 2.93
C LYS A 47 9.66 1.35 3.52
N ASP A 48 9.51 1.21 4.84
CA ASP A 48 8.42 1.84 5.57
C ASP A 48 8.58 3.35 5.64
N GLU A 49 7.46 4.02 5.82
CA GLU A 49 7.41 5.47 5.94
C GLU A 49 8.27 5.93 7.13
N PRO A 50 9.29 6.78 6.88
CA PRO A 50 10.10 7.33 7.96
C PRO A 50 9.25 8.20 8.90
N PRO A 51 9.66 8.35 10.16
CA PRO A 51 8.99 9.27 11.09
C PRO A 51 8.92 10.68 10.51
N ALA A 52 7.77 11.35 10.72
CA ALA A 52 7.59 12.72 10.25
C ALA A 52 8.69 13.65 10.77
N ILE A 53 9.20 14.51 9.88
CA ILE A 53 10.24 15.48 10.21
C ILE A 53 9.72 16.44 11.30
N THR A 54 10.56 16.67 12.32
CA THR A 54 10.33 17.66 13.37
C THR A 54 11.43 18.71 13.32
N ALA A 55 11.23 19.87 13.97
CA ALA A 55 12.23 20.94 14.02
C ALA A 55 13.57 20.55 14.70
N THR A 56 13.62 19.37 15.33
CA THR A 56 14.81 18.80 15.99
C THR A 56 15.38 17.59 15.25
N SER A 57 14.83 17.26 14.07
CA SER A 57 15.33 16.14 13.27
C SER A 57 16.75 16.41 12.80
N THR A 58 17.58 15.36 12.78
CA THR A 58 18.93 15.46 12.24
C THR A 58 18.88 15.67 10.72
N PRO A 59 19.92 16.28 10.12
CA PRO A 59 20.01 16.42 8.66
C PRO A 59 19.82 15.09 7.91
N ASP A 60 20.37 14.00 8.44
CA ASP A 60 20.23 12.65 7.86
C ASP A 60 18.78 12.16 7.88
N ALA A 61 18.03 12.44 8.94
CA ALA A 61 16.61 12.08 9.04
C ALA A 61 15.75 12.88 8.06
N VAL A 62 16.09 14.16 7.83
CA VAL A 62 15.43 15.00 6.81
C VAL A 62 15.69 14.42 5.42
N HIS A 63 16.95 14.15 5.07
CA HIS A 63 17.33 13.60 3.78
C HIS A 63 16.68 12.23 3.50
N LEU A 64 16.58 11.36 4.53
CA LEU A 64 15.91 10.07 4.40
C LEU A 64 14.42 10.22 4.09
N TYR A 65 13.74 11.13 4.78
CA TYR A 65 12.32 11.41 4.54
C TYR A 65 12.10 12.03 3.14
N GLU A 66 12.92 12.99 2.73
CA GLU A 66 12.84 13.59 1.39
C GLU A 66 13.08 12.57 0.27
N LYS A 67 14.05 11.67 0.45
CA LYS A 67 14.28 10.54 -0.48
C LYS A 67 13.05 9.64 -0.56
N TRP A 68 12.45 9.29 0.57
CA TRP A 68 11.25 8.46 0.62
C TRP A 68 10.06 9.17 -0.04
N GLU A 69 9.81 10.43 0.30
CA GLU A 69 8.69 11.22 -0.23
C GLU A 69 8.81 11.43 -1.75
N ARG A 70 10.02 11.69 -2.24
CA ARG A 70 10.30 11.77 -3.68
C ARG A 70 9.94 10.47 -4.40
N SER A 71 10.41 9.34 -3.86
CA SER A 71 10.12 8.01 -4.41
C SER A 71 8.63 7.68 -4.38
N ASN A 72 7.95 7.99 -3.27
CA ASN A 72 6.51 7.84 -3.11
C ASN A 72 5.74 8.62 -4.18
N ARG A 73 6.01 9.94 -4.28
CA ARG A 73 5.33 10.84 -5.23
C ARG A 73 5.53 10.40 -6.67
N LEU A 74 6.76 10.07 -7.06
CA LEU A 74 7.08 9.65 -8.43
C LEU A 74 6.43 8.31 -8.77
N SER A 75 6.45 7.34 -7.85
CA SER A 75 5.79 6.04 -8.07
C SER A 75 4.27 6.19 -8.21
N VAL A 76 3.62 6.97 -7.34
CA VAL A 76 2.17 7.24 -7.43
C VAL A 76 1.83 7.87 -8.77
N MET A 77 2.58 8.91 -9.18
CA MET A 77 2.36 9.59 -10.44
C MET A 77 2.52 8.63 -11.62
N PHE A 78 3.60 7.83 -11.62
CA PHE A 78 3.87 6.85 -12.67
C PHE A 78 2.76 5.80 -12.78
N ILE A 79 2.41 5.16 -11.67
CA ILE A 79 1.37 4.11 -11.64
C ILE A 79 0.05 4.67 -12.18
N LYS A 80 -0.37 5.87 -11.73
CA LYS A 80 -1.62 6.49 -12.20
C LYS A 80 -1.63 6.76 -13.71
N THR A 81 -0.49 7.02 -14.35
CA THR A 81 -0.41 7.16 -15.82
C THR A 81 -0.60 5.85 -16.58
N LYS A 82 -0.44 4.71 -15.90
CA LYS A 82 -0.57 3.37 -16.50
C LYS A 82 -1.90 2.70 -16.19
N ILE A 83 -2.85 3.45 -15.63
CA ILE A 83 -4.21 3.02 -15.28
C ILE A 83 -5.19 3.69 -16.25
N THR A 84 -6.05 2.91 -16.89
CA THR A 84 -7.07 3.44 -17.81
C THR A 84 -8.15 4.21 -17.06
N ALA A 85 -8.74 5.23 -17.70
CA ALA A 85 -9.72 6.11 -17.05
C ALA A 85 -10.94 5.37 -16.46
N GLY A 86 -11.34 4.23 -17.04
CA GLY A 86 -12.48 3.42 -16.58
C GLY A 86 -12.30 2.75 -15.22
N ILE A 87 -11.06 2.48 -14.80
CA ILE A 87 -10.72 1.86 -13.50
C ILE A 87 -10.08 2.86 -12.53
N ARG A 88 -9.86 4.09 -12.98
CA ARG A 88 -9.14 5.14 -12.26
C ARG A 88 -9.91 5.65 -11.02
N GLY A 89 -11.24 5.66 -11.07
CA GLY A 89 -12.08 6.30 -10.04
C GLY A 89 -11.88 5.77 -8.62
N SER A 90 -11.83 4.45 -8.44
CA SER A 90 -11.63 3.80 -7.13
C SER A 90 -10.21 3.94 -6.59
N VAL A 91 -9.23 4.16 -7.47
CA VAL A 91 -7.79 4.06 -7.17
C VAL A 91 -7.11 5.44 -7.04
N ASP A 92 -7.74 6.49 -7.55
CA ASP A 92 -7.11 7.83 -7.66
C ASP A 92 -6.91 8.56 -6.33
N GLN A 93 -7.57 8.13 -5.26
CA GLN A 93 -7.56 8.82 -3.96
C GLN A 93 -6.29 8.55 -3.13
N HIS A 94 -5.51 7.53 -3.49
CA HIS A 94 -4.33 7.14 -2.72
C HIS A 94 -3.14 8.08 -2.98
N THR A 95 -2.58 8.62 -1.90
CA THR A 95 -1.39 9.49 -1.88
C THR A 95 -0.10 8.73 -1.58
N LYS A 96 -0.21 7.53 -0.98
CA LYS A 96 0.92 6.64 -0.71
C LYS A 96 0.95 5.51 -1.71
N VAL A 97 2.13 5.19 -2.23
CA VAL A 97 2.33 4.14 -3.25
C VAL A 97 1.94 2.75 -2.74
N LYS A 98 2.22 2.45 -1.46
CA LYS A 98 1.84 1.17 -0.85
C LYS A 98 0.33 1.01 -0.76
N ASP A 99 -0.37 2.06 -0.33
CA ASP A 99 -1.84 2.05 -0.24
C ASP A 99 -2.48 1.98 -1.63
N LEU A 100 -1.89 2.68 -2.61
CA LEU A 100 -2.30 2.63 -4.01
C LEU A 100 -2.19 1.21 -4.58
N LEU A 101 -1.03 0.57 -4.43
CA LEU A 101 -0.82 -0.81 -4.89
C LEU A 101 -1.77 -1.77 -4.17
N LYS A 102 -1.95 -1.63 -2.86
CA LYS A 102 -2.88 -2.46 -2.11
C LYS A 102 -4.33 -2.32 -2.60
N ALA A 103 -4.80 -1.11 -2.86
CA ALA A 103 -6.15 -0.89 -3.38
C ALA A 103 -6.35 -1.50 -4.77
N ILE A 104 -5.32 -1.44 -5.62
CA ILE A 104 -5.33 -2.14 -6.91
C ILE A 104 -5.40 -3.65 -6.66
N ASP A 105 -4.52 -4.21 -5.82
CA ASP A 105 -4.51 -5.64 -5.49
C ASP A 105 -5.90 -6.14 -5.04
N GLU A 106 -6.57 -5.39 -4.15
CA GLU A 106 -7.90 -5.70 -3.63
C GLU A 106 -8.99 -5.62 -4.73
N GLN A 107 -8.90 -4.64 -5.63
CA GLN A 107 -9.85 -4.49 -6.74
C GLN A 107 -9.79 -5.68 -7.71
N PHE A 108 -8.61 -6.23 -7.98
CA PHE A 108 -8.48 -7.39 -8.87
C PHE A 108 -8.76 -8.71 -8.14
N ALA A 109 -8.42 -8.83 -6.85
CA ALA A 109 -8.81 -9.99 -6.05
C ALA A 109 -10.33 -10.14 -5.90
N THR A 110 -11.08 -9.03 -5.80
CA THR A 110 -12.55 -9.06 -5.79
C THR A 110 -13.13 -9.45 -7.15
N SER A 111 -12.52 -9.01 -8.25
CA SER A 111 -12.88 -9.40 -9.61
C SER A 111 -12.70 -10.91 -9.83
N ASP A 112 -11.59 -11.49 -9.38
CA ASP A 112 -11.31 -12.93 -9.52
C ASP A 112 -12.33 -13.78 -8.75
N LYS A 113 -12.71 -13.36 -7.54
CA LYS A 113 -13.76 -14.04 -6.75
C LYS A 113 -15.13 -13.98 -7.42
N ALA A 114 -15.47 -12.84 -8.02
CA ALA A 114 -16.72 -12.68 -8.77
C ALA A 114 -16.72 -13.58 -10.01
N LEU A 115 -15.61 -13.62 -10.75
CA LEU A 115 -15.43 -14.50 -11.90
C LEU A 115 -15.56 -15.98 -11.52
N ALA A 116 -14.90 -16.41 -10.44
CA ALA A 116 -15.03 -17.77 -9.92
C ALA A 116 -16.49 -18.12 -9.60
N SER A 117 -17.21 -17.22 -8.92
CA SER A 117 -18.64 -17.40 -8.60
C SER A 117 -19.50 -17.53 -9.86
N THR A 118 -19.26 -16.69 -10.87
CA THR A 118 -19.95 -16.76 -12.17
C THR A 118 -19.66 -18.08 -12.89
N LEU A 119 -18.40 -18.52 -12.93
CA LEU A 119 -18.01 -19.78 -13.56
C LEU A 119 -18.64 -20.99 -12.86
N ILE A 120 -18.70 -20.99 -11.53
CA ILE A 120 -19.40 -22.03 -10.75
C ILE A 120 -20.90 -22.07 -11.09
N ILE A 121 -21.56 -20.90 -11.14
CA ILE A 121 -22.98 -20.81 -11.51
C ILE A 121 -23.19 -21.33 -12.95
N GLN A 122 -22.31 -20.95 -13.88
CA GLN A 122 -22.38 -21.40 -15.27
C GLN A 122 -22.15 -22.91 -15.38
N PHE A 123 -21.20 -23.47 -14.64
CA PHE A 123 -20.94 -24.90 -14.58
C PHE A 123 -22.14 -25.67 -14.03
N ALA A 124 -22.72 -25.21 -12.91
CA ALA A 124 -23.84 -25.86 -12.25
C ALA A 124 -25.16 -25.77 -13.05
N SER A 125 -25.34 -24.70 -13.83
CA SER A 125 -26.54 -24.48 -14.64
C SER A 125 -26.44 -25.07 -16.06
N MET A 126 -25.24 -25.42 -16.53
CA MET A 126 -25.04 -26.00 -17.85
C MET A 126 -25.67 -27.39 -17.96
N LYS A 127 -26.67 -27.52 -18.83
CA LYS A 127 -27.31 -28.80 -19.17
C LYS A 127 -27.06 -29.17 -20.63
N LEU A 128 -26.93 -30.47 -20.90
CA LEU A 128 -26.91 -30.99 -22.26
C LEU A 128 -28.34 -30.98 -22.81
N THR A 129 -28.62 -30.12 -23.79
CA THR A 129 -29.97 -29.94 -24.35
C THR A 129 -30.26 -30.82 -25.57
N GLY A 130 -29.28 -31.60 -26.05
CA GLY A 130 -29.46 -32.54 -27.17
C GLY A 130 -28.17 -33.24 -27.63
N ILE A 131 -28.32 -34.30 -28.43
CA ILE A 131 -27.23 -35.20 -28.85
C ILE A 131 -26.24 -34.51 -29.82
N ARG A 132 -26.72 -33.56 -30.63
CA ARG A 132 -25.92 -32.93 -31.70
C ARG A 132 -24.87 -31.91 -31.20
N GLY A 133 -24.82 -31.64 -29.89
CA GLY A 133 -23.92 -30.65 -29.28
C GLY A 133 -23.03 -31.21 -28.16
N VAL A 134 -22.87 -32.54 -28.10
CA VAL A 134 -22.09 -33.21 -27.04
C VAL A 134 -20.62 -32.75 -27.05
N ARG A 135 -19.99 -32.62 -28.23
CA ARG A 135 -18.60 -32.17 -28.35
C ARG A 135 -18.43 -30.75 -27.84
N GLU A 136 -19.32 -29.84 -28.20
CA GLU A 136 -19.31 -28.45 -27.76
C GLU A 136 -19.60 -28.32 -26.26
N HIS A 137 -20.49 -29.18 -25.73
CA HIS A 137 -20.78 -29.24 -24.30
C HIS A 137 -19.56 -29.70 -23.50
N ILE A 138 -18.87 -30.77 -23.95
CA ILE A 138 -17.63 -31.25 -23.32
C ILE A 138 -16.53 -30.18 -23.39
N MET A 139 -16.39 -29.51 -24.53
CA MET A 139 -15.39 -28.46 -24.70
C MET A 139 -15.65 -27.29 -23.73
N ARG A 140 -16.89 -26.83 -23.61
CA ARG A 140 -17.27 -25.78 -22.65
C ARG A 140 -17.12 -26.19 -21.19
N MET A 141 -17.51 -27.42 -20.84
CA MET A 141 -17.32 -27.96 -19.48
C MET A 141 -15.84 -28.01 -19.11
N ARG A 142 -14.98 -28.46 -20.04
CA ARG A 142 -13.53 -28.49 -19.83
C ARG A 142 -12.94 -27.10 -19.71
N ASP A 143 -13.35 -26.17 -20.57
CA ASP A 143 -12.88 -24.79 -20.54
C ASP A 143 -13.18 -24.12 -19.19
N ILE A 144 -14.44 -24.20 -18.71
CA ILE A 144 -14.81 -23.68 -17.38
C ILE A 144 -14.00 -24.36 -16.27
N THR A 145 -13.78 -25.68 -16.36
CA THR A 145 -12.96 -26.42 -15.39
C THR A 145 -11.51 -25.93 -15.37
N VAL A 146 -10.92 -25.66 -16.55
CA VAL A 146 -9.56 -25.13 -16.66
C VAL A 146 -9.47 -23.72 -16.06
N GLN A 147 -10.45 -22.86 -16.35
CA GLN A 147 -10.51 -21.52 -15.77
C GLN A 147 -10.64 -21.55 -14.24
N LEU A 148 -11.50 -22.44 -13.69
CA LEU A 148 -11.65 -22.61 -12.24
C LEU A 148 -10.36 -23.09 -11.57
N LYS A 149 -9.65 -24.05 -12.18
CA LYS A 149 -8.36 -24.54 -11.65
C LYS A 149 -7.29 -23.46 -11.65
N ALA A 150 -7.23 -22.65 -12.70
CA ALA A 150 -6.31 -21.51 -12.74
C ALA A 150 -6.56 -20.56 -11.56
N LEU A 151 -7.81 -20.21 -11.28
CA LEU A 151 -8.18 -19.35 -10.14
C LEU A 151 -7.88 -20.01 -8.77
N GLU A 152 -8.05 -21.33 -8.63
CA GLU A 152 -7.76 -22.07 -7.39
C GLU A 152 -6.26 -22.13 -7.08
N GLU A 153 -5.43 -22.47 -8.07
CA GLU A 153 -3.96 -22.47 -7.91
C GLU A 153 -3.44 -21.07 -7.56
N GLU A 154 -4.07 -20.03 -8.09
CA GLU A 154 -3.74 -18.64 -7.83
C GLU A 154 -4.07 -18.21 -6.39
N GLU A 155 -5.23 -18.60 -5.85
CA GLU A 155 -5.57 -18.32 -4.45
C GLU A 155 -4.60 -19.03 -3.48
N ARG A 156 -4.15 -20.24 -3.84
CA ARG A 156 -3.15 -20.99 -3.04
C ARG A 156 -1.80 -20.24 -2.96
N LEU A 157 -1.30 -19.69 -4.06
CA LEU A 157 -0.03 -18.96 -4.08
C LEU A 157 -0.06 -17.69 -3.21
N ILE A 158 -1.19 -16.99 -3.17
CA ILE A 158 -1.37 -15.78 -2.35
C ILE A 158 -1.32 -16.13 -0.85
N MET A 159 -1.89 -17.28 -0.46
CA MET A 159 -1.83 -17.76 0.93
C MET A 159 -0.39 -18.14 1.34
N GLU A 160 0.38 -18.76 0.45
CA GLU A 160 1.78 -19.13 0.71
C GLU A 160 2.71 -17.91 0.85
N GLU A 161 2.50 -16.84 0.07
CA GLU A 161 3.26 -15.59 0.22
C GLU A 161 2.93 -14.83 1.51
N GLY A 162 1.65 -14.82 1.93
CA GLY A 162 1.23 -14.24 3.20
C GLY A 162 1.84 -14.93 4.43
N GLU A 163 2.07 -16.24 4.35
CA GLU A 163 2.75 -17.01 5.40
C GLU A 163 4.27 -16.71 5.44
N ARG A 164 4.93 -16.53 4.29
CA ARG A 164 6.36 -16.16 4.24
C ARG A 164 6.65 -14.78 4.87
N VAL A 165 5.75 -13.81 4.72
CA VAL A 165 5.93 -12.48 5.34
C VAL A 165 5.81 -12.55 6.87
N ASN A 166 4.91 -13.36 7.41
CA ASN A 166 4.69 -13.48 8.86
C ASN A 166 5.84 -14.20 9.61
N LEU A 167 6.56 -15.12 8.96
CA LEU A 167 7.71 -15.81 9.56
C LEU A 167 8.91 -14.88 9.82
N THR A 168 9.03 -13.75 9.12
CA THR A 168 10.14 -12.80 9.30
C THR A 168 9.97 -11.85 10.49
N VAL A 169 8.80 -11.81 11.14
CA VAL A 169 8.48 -10.84 12.21
C VAL A 169 8.76 -11.39 13.62
N HIS A 170 9.00 -12.70 13.78
CA HIS A 170 9.23 -13.35 15.08
C HIS A 170 10.65 -13.88 15.29
N GLU A 171 11.69 -13.08 15.02
CA GLU A 171 12.98 -13.32 15.68
C GLU A 171 12.92 -12.83 17.13
N LYS A 172 12.61 -13.77 18.03
CA LYS A 172 12.78 -13.64 19.48
C LYS A 172 14.24 -13.26 19.78
N LYS A 173 14.48 -11.98 20.06
CA LYS A 173 15.69 -11.54 20.76
C LYS A 173 15.73 -12.19 22.14
N LYS A 174 16.58 -13.21 22.27
CA LYS A 174 17.00 -13.79 23.55
C LYS A 174 17.72 -12.69 24.33
N LYS A 175 17.17 -12.28 25.48
CA LYS A 175 17.85 -11.39 26.43
C LYS A 175 18.74 -12.24 27.32
N ASP A 176 20.03 -12.27 27.03
CA ASP A 176 21.03 -12.71 28.00
C ASP A 176 21.33 -11.53 28.93
N HIS A 177 21.06 -11.73 30.23
CA HIS A 177 21.44 -10.81 31.29
C HIS A 177 22.93 -10.97 31.59
N ALA A 178 23.75 -9.98 31.24
CA ALA A 178 25.09 -9.82 31.81
C ALA A 178 25.20 -8.43 32.45
N LYS A 179 25.54 -8.45 33.74
CA LYS A 179 25.56 -7.34 34.69
C LYS A 179 26.97 -6.73 34.68
N ALA A 180 27.11 -5.47 34.28
CA ALA A 180 28.33 -4.69 34.53
C ALA A 180 27.96 -3.28 34.99
N LYS A 181 28.38 -2.95 36.22
CA LYS A 181 28.18 -1.67 36.89
C LYS A 181 29.12 -0.61 36.28
N GLY A 182 28.57 0.56 35.97
CA GLY A 182 29.34 1.78 35.66
C GLY A 182 28.41 3.00 35.77
N SER A 183 28.70 3.88 36.72
CA SER A 183 27.86 4.97 37.20
C SER A 183 27.93 6.22 36.31
N ILE A 184 26.79 6.84 35.95
CA ILE A 184 26.70 8.23 35.42
C ILE A 184 25.42 8.92 35.98
N PRO A 185 25.45 10.23 36.31
CA PRO A 185 24.49 10.92 37.21
C PRO A 185 23.14 11.32 36.57
N PRO A 186 22.14 11.81 37.34
CA PRO A 186 20.77 11.97 36.89
C PRO A 186 20.59 13.18 35.96
N LYS A 187 20.08 12.93 34.74
CA LYS A 187 19.66 14.01 33.83
C LYS A 187 18.34 14.62 34.30
N ALA A 188 18.37 15.94 34.43
CA ALA A 188 17.27 16.81 34.83
C ALA A 188 16.03 16.66 33.92
N VAL A 189 14.86 16.71 34.56
CA VAL A 189 13.53 16.77 33.91
C VAL A 189 13.37 18.13 33.23
N ILE A 190 13.53 18.20 31.91
CA ILE A 190 13.13 19.39 31.14
C ILE A 190 11.65 19.25 30.80
N LYS A 191 10.80 19.98 31.54
CA LYS A 191 9.39 20.20 31.20
C LYS A 191 9.32 20.85 29.82
N LYS A 192 8.96 20.09 28.78
CA LYS A 192 8.56 20.65 27.47
C LYS A 192 7.21 21.34 27.65
N GLU A 193 7.20 22.67 27.59
CA GLU A 193 5.96 23.45 27.60
C GLU A 193 5.13 23.16 26.35
N SER A 194 3.97 22.54 26.55
CA SER A 194 2.99 22.25 25.51
C SER A 194 2.40 23.55 24.93
N LYS A 195 2.49 23.71 23.60
CA LYS A 195 1.87 24.83 22.87
C LYS A 195 0.46 24.48 22.41
N CYS A 196 -0.45 25.45 22.46
CA CYS A 196 -1.83 25.29 22.01
C CYS A 196 -1.89 25.15 20.49
N PHE A 197 -2.49 24.07 19.98
CA PHE A 197 -2.62 23.80 18.54
C PHE A 197 -3.55 24.78 17.79
N PHE A 198 -4.43 25.50 18.49
CA PHE A 198 -5.36 26.44 17.85
C PHE A 198 -4.76 27.85 17.72
N CYS A 199 -4.22 28.40 18.82
CA CYS A 199 -3.68 29.77 18.82
C CYS A 199 -2.14 29.84 18.75
N LYS A 200 -1.45 28.68 18.77
CA LYS A 200 0.01 28.52 18.77
C LYS A 200 0.76 29.15 19.95
N LYS A 201 0.06 29.67 20.98
CA LYS A 201 0.66 30.20 22.22
C LYS A 201 1.05 29.06 23.18
N LYS A 202 2.15 29.24 23.91
CA LYS A 202 2.62 28.32 24.96
C LYS A 202 1.79 28.46 26.25
N GLY A 203 1.83 27.45 27.10
CA GLY A 203 1.24 27.50 28.47
C GLY A 203 -0.20 27.01 28.61
N HIS A 204 -0.85 26.53 27.55
CA HIS A 204 -2.16 25.88 27.62
C HIS A 204 -2.40 24.95 26.44
N MET A 205 -3.29 23.97 26.59
CA MET A 205 -3.70 23.07 25.50
C MET A 205 -4.93 23.62 24.74
N LYS A 206 -5.22 23.09 23.53
CA LYS A 206 -6.36 23.52 22.70
C LYS A 206 -7.69 23.53 23.47
N LYS A 207 -7.91 22.57 24.36
CA LYS A 207 -9.09 22.45 25.23
C LYS A 207 -9.26 23.62 26.22
N GLU A 208 -8.16 24.26 26.60
CA GLU A 208 -8.11 25.40 27.54
C GLU A 208 -7.99 26.74 26.82
N CYS A 209 -7.94 26.74 25.49
CA CYS A 209 -7.76 27.97 24.72
C CYS A 209 -9.05 28.79 24.68
N SER A 210 -9.04 29.98 25.30
CA SER A 210 -10.20 30.88 25.30
C SER A 210 -10.67 31.25 23.89
N LYS A 211 -9.73 31.43 22.94
CA LYS A 211 -10.08 31.69 21.52
C LYS A 211 -10.79 30.50 20.87
N PHE A 212 -10.42 29.27 21.23
CA PHE A 212 -11.06 28.06 20.71
C PHE A 212 -12.46 27.88 21.30
N LYS A 213 -12.63 28.16 22.61
CA LYS A 213 -13.94 28.12 23.27
C LYS A 213 -14.93 29.12 22.68
N SER A 214 -14.53 30.39 22.50
CA SER A 214 -15.38 31.39 21.85
C SER A 214 -15.67 31.08 20.37
N TRP A 215 -14.74 30.40 19.68
CA TRP A 215 -14.96 29.93 18.32
C TRP A 215 -15.99 28.79 18.25
N LEU A 216 -16.00 27.88 19.24
CA LEU A 216 -17.02 26.81 19.35
C LEU A 216 -18.42 27.39 19.65
N GLU A 217 -18.51 28.38 20.53
CA GLU A 217 -19.77 29.05 20.86
C GLU A 217 -20.36 29.77 19.64
N LYS A 218 -19.54 30.49 18.87
CA LYS A 218 -19.95 31.12 17.60
C LYS A 218 -20.34 30.12 16.50
N LYS A 219 -19.90 28.86 16.61
CA LYS A 219 -20.18 27.79 15.64
C LYS A 219 -21.32 26.86 16.09
N GLY A 220 -21.97 27.14 17.23
CA GLY A 220 -23.09 26.35 17.73
C GLY A 220 -22.72 25.01 18.37
N TYR A 221 -21.44 24.79 18.71
CA TYR A 221 -20.95 23.54 19.31
C TYR A 221 -20.84 23.59 20.85
N GLY A 222 -21.50 24.53 21.51
CA GLY A 222 -21.49 24.64 22.98
C GLY A 222 -22.31 23.51 23.63
N LYS A 223 -21.68 22.67 24.46
CA LYS A 223 -22.42 21.74 25.34
C LYS A 223 -23.21 22.54 26.39
N PRO A 224 -24.47 22.18 26.70
CA PRO A 224 -25.17 22.70 27.87
C PRO A 224 -24.38 22.34 29.14
N LYS A 225 -24.21 23.29 30.05
CA LYS A 225 -23.58 23.06 31.35
C LYS A 225 -24.52 22.23 32.23
N GLU A 226 -24.13 21.01 32.56
CA GLU A 226 -24.66 20.30 33.73
C GLU A 226 -24.22 21.05 34.98
N THR A 227 -25.19 21.58 35.72
CA THR A 227 -25.02 22.10 37.07
C THR A 227 -24.93 20.91 38.02
N SER A 228 -23.75 20.66 38.59
CA SER A 228 -23.62 19.74 39.73
C SER A 228 -24.27 20.39 40.95
N GLY A 229 -25.43 19.85 41.35
CA GLY A 229 -26.05 20.12 42.64
C GLY A 229 -25.16 19.62 43.78
N LYS A 230 -25.20 20.41 44.85
CA LYS A 230 -24.64 20.17 46.18
C LYS A 230 -25.11 18.87 46.81
#